data_AF-A0A949CL66-F1
#
_entry.id   AF-A0A949CL66-F1
#
_cell.length_a   1.000
_cell.length_b   1.000
_cell.length_c   1.000
_cell.angle_alpha   90.00
_cell.angle_beta   90.00
_cell.angle_gamma   90.00
#
_symmetry.space_group_name_H-M   'P 1'
#
loop_
_entity.id
_entity.type
_entity.pdbx_description
1 polymer ?
#
loop_
_entity_poly.entity_id
_entity_poly.type
_entity_poly.pdbx_seq_one_letter_code
_entity_poly.pdbx_strand_id
1 'polypeptide(L)'
;WLGDSGWFDGSAALALAGQGVEGTGAEYRWSPLYSYPWLGLPLTVLGIIASLAMVVGRWSWLGCLIAYFVLVMIHHRIPLLINKGEPLLAAGVLYCTLLTPIQETSLFRVLSNLALRMLQIHFLIWMAMSLFSMLANETWWTGEAVRQLIVDGQGFLPSRGTPLWCAEFLAHSVLVLQVGILAAALNLSIRPLGRWLTIAFCAVILLVIGDWIYAAILFASSTSIWPIPPGIAVSTHESRSR
;
A
#
# COMPACT_ATOMS: atom_id res chain seq x y z
N TRP A 1 14.82 0.62 -11.26
CA TRP A 1 13.79 0.89 -12.29
C TRP A 1 13.88 2.33 -12.81
N LEU A 2 14.19 3.34 -11.97
CA LEU A 2 14.66 4.68 -12.44
C LEU A 2 16.08 5.06 -11.91
N GLY A 3 16.96 4.09 -11.71
CA GLY A 3 18.40 4.33 -11.47
C GLY A 3 19.22 3.77 -12.62
N ASP A 4 20.54 4.08 -12.66
CA ASP A 4 21.61 3.97 -13.69
C ASP A 4 21.50 3.00 -14.90
N SER A 5 20.53 2.09 -14.91
CA SER A 5 20.19 1.19 -16.01
C SER A 5 18.69 1.21 -16.39
N GLY A 6 17.97 2.31 -16.14
CA GLY A 6 16.54 2.53 -16.47
C GLY A 6 16.27 3.69 -17.45
N TRP A 7 15.08 4.31 -17.38
CA TRP A 7 14.62 5.39 -18.30
C TRP A 7 15.25 6.78 -18.09
N PHE A 8 15.83 7.05 -16.91
CA PHE A 8 16.54 8.29 -16.64
C PHE A 8 18.02 7.99 -16.38
N ASP A 9 18.88 8.76 -17.02
CA ASP A 9 20.26 8.97 -16.58
C ASP A 9 20.23 9.35 -15.08
N GLY A 10 21.17 8.83 -14.28
CA GLY A 10 21.32 9.19 -12.88
C GLY A 10 21.28 10.71 -12.64
N SER A 11 21.79 11.52 -13.57
CA SER A 11 21.71 12.98 -13.53
C SER A 11 20.27 13.52 -13.64
N ALA A 12 19.42 12.90 -14.48
CA ALA A 12 18.03 13.29 -14.68
C ALA A 12 17.12 12.82 -13.54
N ALA A 13 17.42 11.66 -12.94
CA ALA A 13 16.77 11.22 -11.71
C ALA A 13 17.09 12.15 -10.54
N LEU A 14 18.34 12.63 -10.43
CA LEU A 14 18.76 13.64 -9.45
C LEU A 14 18.06 14.99 -9.69
N ALA A 15 17.94 15.42 -10.95
CA ALA A 15 17.23 16.66 -11.31
C ALA A 15 15.71 16.59 -11.05
N LEU A 16 15.06 15.46 -11.34
CA LEU A 16 13.64 15.21 -10.98
C LEU A 16 13.44 15.05 -9.47
N ALA A 17 14.45 14.52 -8.79
CA ALA A 17 14.54 14.58 -7.34
C ALA A 17 14.96 15.98 -6.85
N GLY A 18 14.97 17.03 -7.68
CA GLY A 18 15.23 18.41 -7.26
C GLY A 18 16.62 18.65 -6.67
N GLN A 19 17.54 17.68 -6.76
CA GLN A 19 18.87 17.81 -6.20
C GLN A 19 19.68 18.80 -7.04
N GLY A 20 20.01 19.95 -6.44
CA GLY A 20 20.78 21.02 -7.10
C GLY A 20 19.95 22.06 -7.86
N VAL A 21 18.62 22.05 -7.74
CA VAL A 21 17.72 23.03 -8.38
C VAL A 21 16.95 23.81 -7.31
N GLU A 22 17.31 25.09 -7.13
CA GLU A 22 16.63 26.02 -6.20
C GLU A 22 15.12 26.09 -6.51
N GLY A 23 14.28 26.11 -5.47
CA GLY A 23 12.84 26.30 -5.60
C GLY A 23 12.03 25.05 -5.99
N THR A 24 12.65 23.88 -6.13
CA THR A 24 11.95 22.60 -6.38
C THR A 24 11.38 21.96 -5.11
N GLY A 25 11.57 22.60 -3.95
CA GLY A 25 11.19 22.07 -2.66
C GLY A 25 12.07 20.92 -2.15
N ALA A 26 13.22 20.68 -2.79
CA ALA A 26 14.24 19.76 -2.30
C ALA A 26 14.79 20.17 -0.92
N GLU A 27 14.83 21.48 -0.62
CA GLU A 27 15.17 22.01 0.70
C GLU A 27 14.17 21.63 1.83
N TYR A 28 12.93 21.27 1.50
CA TYR A 28 11.91 20.85 2.47
C TYR A 28 11.88 19.34 2.68
N ARG A 29 12.92 18.60 2.28
CA ARG A 29 12.96 17.14 2.40
C ARG A 29 13.70 16.72 3.66
N TRP A 30 12.97 16.18 4.62
CA TRP A 30 13.44 15.86 5.98
C TRP A 30 14.27 14.56 6.06
N SER A 31 14.73 14.03 4.92
CA SER A 31 15.46 12.76 4.90
C SER A 31 16.96 12.99 5.13
N PRO A 32 17.57 12.39 6.18
CA PRO A 32 19.01 12.47 6.39
C PRO A 32 19.82 11.83 5.25
N LEU A 33 19.17 11.05 4.38
CA LEU A 33 19.79 10.47 3.18
C LEU A 33 20.20 11.52 2.14
N TYR A 34 19.66 12.74 2.17
CA TYR A 34 20.14 13.83 1.30
C TYR A 34 21.51 14.31 1.74
N SER A 35 21.68 14.58 3.04
CA SER A 35 22.93 15.05 3.61
C SER A 35 23.99 13.95 3.70
N TYR A 36 23.55 12.69 3.84
CA TYR A 36 24.43 11.55 4.05
C TYR A 36 24.00 10.34 3.18
N PRO A 37 24.31 10.35 1.87
CA PRO A 37 23.91 9.27 0.95
C PRO A 37 24.42 7.88 1.36
N TRP A 38 25.57 7.82 2.04
CA TRP A 38 26.17 6.59 2.55
C TRP A 38 25.32 5.88 3.62
N LEU A 39 24.35 6.59 4.24
CA LEU A 39 23.39 5.99 5.18
C LEU A 39 22.35 5.09 4.49
N GLY A 40 22.28 5.08 3.15
CA GLY A 40 21.30 4.26 2.42
C GLY A 40 21.38 2.77 2.75
N LEU A 41 22.58 2.19 2.71
CA LEU A 41 22.79 0.78 3.03
C LEU A 41 22.52 0.47 4.52
N PRO A 42 23.08 1.22 5.49
CA PRO A 42 22.75 1.05 6.92
C PRO A 42 21.25 1.12 7.24
N LEU A 43 20.52 2.11 6.69
CA LEU A 43 19.08 2.23 6.93
C LEU A 43 18.29 1.08 6.30
N THR A 44 18.72 0.58 5.15
CA THR A 44 18.10 -0.61 4.52
C THR A 44 18.30 -1.85 5.38
N VAL A 45 19.52 -2.09 5.88
CA VAL A 45 19.82 -3.20 6.79
C VAL A 45 18.99 -3.08 8.07
N LEU A 46 18.89 -1.87 8.64
CA LEU A 46 18.05 -1.59 9.79
C LEU A 46 16.58 -1.89 9.52
N GLY A 47 16.05 -1.49 8.36
CA GLY A 47 14.68 -1.79 7.94
C GLY A 47 14.41 -3.29 7.79
N ILE A 48 15.37 -4.06 7.26
CA ILE A 48 15.29 -5.53 7.18
C ILE A 48 15.24 -6.14 8.58
N ILE A 49 16.15 -5.74 9.48
CA ILE A 49 16.19 -6.24 10.86
C ILE A 49 14.87 -5.92 11.59
N ALA A 50 14.36 -4.70 11.43
CA ALA A 50 13.11 -4.26 12.01
C ALA A 50 11.92 -5.09 11.49
N SER A 51 11.88 -5.36 10.18
CA SER A 51 10.86 -6.22 9.55
C SER A 51 10.94 -7.66 10.06
N LEU A 52 12.15 -8.21 10.24
CA LEU A 52 12.34 -9.54 10.82
C LEU A 52 11.88 -9.58 12.29
N ALA A 53 12.17 -8.54 13.08
CA ALA A 53 11.70 -8.44 14.46
C ALA A 53 10.16 -8.41 14.53
N MET A 54 9.50 -7.72 13.59
CA MET A 54 8.04 -7.75 13.46
C MET A 54 7.52 -9.16 13.20
N VAL A 55 8.13 -9.91 12.28
CA VAL A 55 7.73 -11.30 11.95
C VAL A 55 7.91 -12.24 13.13
N VAL A 56 9.00 -12.10 13.90
CA VAL A 56 9.26 -12.89 15.10
C VAL A 56 8.30 -12.53 16.25
N GLY A 57 7.62 -11.39 16.17
CA GLY A 57 6.66 -10.92 17.17
C GLY A 57 7.30 -10.40 18.47
N ARG A 58 8.64 -10.36 18.55
CA ARG A 58 9.35 -9.76 19.67
C ARG A 58 9.59 -8.28 19.37
N TRP A 59 9.05 -7.42 20.23
CA TRP A 59 9.21 -5.97 20.14
C TRP A 59 8.64 -5.44 18.81
N SER A 60 7.55 -6.06 18.35
CA SER A 60 6.92 -5.76 17.05
C SER A 60 6.58 -4.28 16.91
N TRP A 61 6.09 -3.61 17.97
CA TRP A 61 5.78 -2.19 17.95
C TRP A 61 7.00 -1.32 17.62
N LEU A 62 8.17 -1.65 18.18
CA LEU A 62 9.41 -0.94 17.94
C LEU A 62 9.94 -1.26 16.52
N GLY A 63 9.81 -2.52 16.09
CA GLY A 63 10.09 -2.92 14.72
C GLY A 63 9.25 -2.14 13.71
N CYS A 64 7.94 -2.03 13.93
CA CYS A 64 7.02 -1.22 13.13
C CYS A 64 7.44 0.25 13.12
N LEU A 65 7.83 0.81 14.26
CA LEU A 65 8.21 2.21 14.37
C LEU A 65 9.50 2.51 13.60
N ILE A 66 10.52 1.66 13.75
CA ILE A 66 11.77 1.75 13.02
C ILE A 66 11.52 1.58 11.52
N ALA A 67 10.74 0.56 11.13
CA ALA A 67 10.37 0.32 9.74
C ALA A 67 9.62 1.52 9.14
N TYR A 68 8.71 2.14 9.89
CA TYR A 68 8.01 3.35 9.47
C TYR A 68 8.96 4.51 9.21
N PHE A 69 9.89 4.80 10.13
CA PHE A 69 10.85 5.88 9.93
C PHE A 69 11.78 5.62 8.75
N VAL A 70 12.30 4.40 8.62
CA VAL A 70 13.13 4.01 7.46
C VAL A 70 12.35 4.17 6.17
N LEU A 71 11.10 3.71 6.14
CA LEU A 71 10.20 3.86 5.00
C LEU A 71 10.03 5.33 4.62
N VAL A 72 9.59 6.18 5.56
CA VAL A 72 9.37 7.62 5.34
C VAL A 72 10.65 8.34 4.90
N MET A 73 11.81 8.03 5.50
CA MET A 73 13.10 8.59 5.10
C MET A 73 13.47 8.23 3.66
N ILE A 74 13.23 6.99 3.25
CA ILE A 74 13.47 6.54 1.87
C ILE A 74 12.48 7.22 0.91
N HIS A 75 11.19 7.33 1.30
CA HIS A 75 10.14 7.93 0.47
C HIS A 75 10.41 9.42 0.20
N HIS A 76 10.81 10.19 1.23
CA HIS A 76 11.18 11.59 1.04
C HIS A 76 12.43 11.77 0.15
N ARG A 77 13.27 10.73 -0.01
CA ARG A 77 14.39 10.78 -0.94
C ARG A 77 13.95 10.63 -2.39
N ILE A 78 12.88 9.88 -2.64
CA ILE A 78 12.46 9.58 -4.01
C ILE A 78 10.93 9.51 -4.15
N PRO A 79 10.24 10.66 -3.95
CA PRO A 79 8.78 10.72 -3.92
C PRO A 79 8.09 10.34 -5.26
N LEU A 80 8.87 10.09 -6.31
CA LEU A 80 8.40 9.72 -7.65
C LEU A 80 8.86 8.32 -8.10
N LEU A 81 9.69 7.63 -7.30
CA LEU A 81 10.45 6.45 -7.74
C LEU A 81 10.01 5.16 -7.06
N ILE A 82 9.15 5.27 -6.04
CA ILE A 82 8.66 4.15 -5.25
C ILE A 82 7.11 4.24 -5.21
N ASN A 83 6.46 3.10 -5.36
CA ASN A 83 5.17 2.89 -6.06
C ASN A 83 3.91 3.55 -5.46
N LYS A 84 2.81 3.55 -6.22
CA LYS A 84 1.47 4.07 -5.85
C LYS A 84 0.85 3.50 -4.55
N GLY A 85 1.47 2.50 -3.92
CA GLY A 85 1.03 1.84 -2.68
C GLY A 85 1.59 2.40 -1.37
N GLU A 86 2.48 3.37 -1.45
CA GLU A 86 3.20 3.90 -0.30
C GLU A 86 2.36 4.54 0.79
N PRO A 87 1.32 5.36 0.51
CA PRO A 87 0.53 5.97 1.58
C PRO A 87 -0.15 4.91 2.44
N LEU A 88 -0.64 3.84 1.79
CA LEU A 88 -1.30 2.73 2.45
C LEU A 88 -0.32 1.88 3.25
N LEU A 89 0.88 1.62 2.71
CA LEU A 89 1.94 0.90 3.43
C LEU A 89 2.41 1.69 4.65
N ALA A 90 2.71 2.98 4.48
CA ALA A 90 3.20 3.83 5.56
C ALA A 90 2.17 3.96 6.68
N ALA A 91 0.90 4.19 6.34
CA ALA A 91 -0.18 4.22 7.31
C ALA A 91 -0.36 2.86 8.00
N GLY A 92 -0.32 1.76 7.24
CA GLY A 92 -0.43 0.41 7.78
C GLY A 92 0.67 0.09 8.79
N VAL A 93 1.94 0.35 8.43
CA VAL A 93 3.09 0.15 9.32
C VAL A 93 2.98 1.03 10.57
N LEU A 94 2.55 2.29 10.41
CA LEU A 94 2.31 3.19 11.55
C LEU A 94 1.24 2.64 12.49
N TYR A 95 0.09 2.19 11.98
CA TYR A 95 -0.96 1.62 12.82
C TYR A 95 -0.52 0.32 13.50
N CYS A 96 0.35 -0.47 12.87
CA CYS A 96 0.95 -1.64 13.49
C CYS A 96 1.86 -1.31 14.70
N THR A 97 2.29 -0.05 14.89
CA THR A 97 2.99 0.35 16.13
C THR A 97 2.07 0.32 17.36
N LEU A 98 0.76 0.40 17.16
CA LEU A 98 -0.24 0.34 18.23
C LEU A 98 -0.64 -1.11 18.57
N LEU A 99 -0.18 -2.09 17.77
CA LEU A 99 -0.41 -3.52 17.98
C LEU A 99 0.72 -4.11 18.84
N THR A 100 0.49 -4.25 20.15
CA THR A 100 1.48 -4.81 21.08
C THR A 100 1.11 -6.25 21.49
N PRO A 101 1.96 -7.26 21.25
CA PRO A 101 1.58 -8.66 21.43
C PRO A 101 1.78 -9.24 22.85
N ILE A 102 2.24 -8.46 23.84
CA ILE A 102 2.93 -9.07 25.00
C ILE A 102 2.15 -9.02 26.32
N GLN A 103 1.11 -8.19 26.48
CA GLN A 103 0.26 -8.22 27.68
C GLN A 103 -1.20 -7.94 27.33
N GLU A 104 -2.11 -8.84 27.73
CA GLU A 104 -3.55 -8.63 27.56
C GLU A 104 -4.10 -7.66 28.61
N THR A 105 -3.67 -6.39 28.55
CA THR A 105 -4.37 -5.34 29.30
C THR A 105 -5.59 -4.86 28.51
N SER A 106 -6.60 -4.35 29.22
CA SER A 106 -7.77 -3.72 28.59
C SER A 106 -7.37 -2.59 27.64
N LEU A 107 -6.33 -1.82 27.98
CA LEU A 107 -5.79 -0.76 27.15
C LEU A 107 -5.26 -1.27 25.80
N PHE A 108 -4.52 -2.39 25.77
CA PHE A 108 -4.00 -2.94 24.51
C PHE A 108 -5.09 -3.45 23.58
N ARG A 109 -6.20 -3.99 24.13
CA ARG A 109 -7.39 -4.35 23.34
C ARG A 109 -8.02 -3.12 22.70
N VAL A 110 -8.10 -2.00 23.44
CA VAL A 110 -8.61 -0.72 22.90
C VAL A 110 -7.70 -0.19 21.79
N LEU A 111 -6.39 -0.17 22.01
CA LEU A 111 -5.41 0.31 21.01
C LEU A 111 -5.40 -0.55 19.74
N SER A 112 -5.46 -1.88 19.88
CA SER A 112 -5.51 -2.78 18.73
C SER A 112 -6.79 -2.59 17.91
N ASN A 113 -7.93 -2.44 18.58
CA ASN A 113 -9.18 -2.12 17.91
C ASN A 113 -9.10 -0.76 17.21
N LEU A 114 -8.56 0.26 17.86
CA LEU A 114 -8.37 1.58 17.27
C LEU A 114 -7.49 1.50 16.02
N ALA A 115 -6.36 0.80 16.08
CA ALA A 115 -5.45 0.61 14.96
C ALA A 115 -6.14 -0.06 13.76
N LEU A 116 -6.92 -1.12 14.01
CA LEU A 116 -7.70 -1.79 12.97
C LEU A 116 -8.76 -0.86 12.36
N ARG A 117 -9.45 -0.06 13.18
CA ARG A 117 -10.42 0.94 12.68
C ARG A 117 -9.75 2.03 11.86
N MET A 118 -8.59 2.52 12.29
CA MET A 118 -7.82 3.49 11.53
C MET A 118 -7.36 2.92 10.19
N LEU A 119 -6.89 1.67 10.15
CA LEU A 119 -6.52 0.98 8.91
C LEU A 119 -7.71 0.81 7.97
N GLN A 120 -8.88 0.40 8.48
CA GLN A 120 -10.12 0.31 7.72
C GLN A 120 -10.48 1.66 7.09
N ILE A 121 -10.53 2.74 7.89
CA ILE A 121 -10.89 4.08 7.43
C ILE A 121 -9.87 4.57 6.39
N HIS A 122 -8.58 4.38 6.64
CA HIS A 122 -7.52 4.82 5.73
C HIS A 122 -7.61 4.09 4.39
N PHE A 123 -7.82 2.76 4.41
CA PHE A 123 -8.01 1.99 3.19
C PHE A 123 -9.24 2.48 2.40
N LEU A 124 -10.36 2.76 3.08
CA LEU A 124 -11.57 3.26 2.42
C LEU A 124 -11.39 4.65 1.82
N ILE A 125 -10.73 5.56 2.54
CA ILE A 125 -10.38 6.90 2.03
C ILE A 125 -9.46 6.76 0.82
N TRP A 126 -8.43 5.90 0.91
CA TRP A 126 -7.51 5.66 -0.20
C TRP A 126 -8.24 5.12 -1.44
N MET A 127 -9.12 4.12 -1.26
CA MET A 127 -9.96 3.57 -2.35
C MET A 127 -10.86 4.64 -2.96
N ALA A 128 -11.51 5.47 -2.14
CA ALA A 128 -12.40 6.54 -2.61
C ALA A 128 -11.61 7.61 -3.38
N MET A 129 -10.49 8.09 -2.83
CA MET A 129 -9.63 9.08 -3.48
C MET A 129 -9.04 8.55 -4.79
N SER A 130 -8.62 7.28 -4.81
CA SER A 130 -8.17 6.61 -6.02
C SER A 130 -9.28 6.57 -7.07
N LEU A 131 -10.48 6.13 -6.71
CA LEU A 131 -11.63 6.09 -7.60
C LEU A 131 -11.97 7.47 -8.17
N PHE A 132 -12.09 8.50 -7.32
CA PHE A 132 -12.40 9.85 -7.77
C PHE A 132 -11.32 10.40 -8.72
N SER A 133 -10.04 10.11 -8.46
CA SER A 133 -8.95 10.48 -9.36
C SER A 133 -9.07 9.79 -10.72
N MET A 134 -9.43 8.50 -10.75
CA MET A 134 -9.66 7.78 -12.00
C MET A 134 -10.87 8.31 -12.77
N LEU A 135 -12.00 8.54 -12.08
CA LEU A 135 -13.23 9.06 -12.70
C LEU A 135 -13.03 10.46 -13.28
N ALA A 136 -12.21 11.29 -12.64
CA ALA A 136 -11.91 12.65 -13.10
C ALA A 136 -10.96 12.72 -14.32
N ASN A 137 -10.29 11.61 -14.67
CA ASN A 137 -9.28 11.59 -15.70
C ASN A 137 -9.75 10.80 -16.93
N GLU A 138 -9.89 11.49 -18.07
CA GLU A 138 -10.35 10.92 -19.35
C GLU A 138 -9.56 9.69 -19.80
N THR A 139 -8.26 9.64 -19.48
CA THR A 139 -7.37 8.52 -19.86
C THR A 139 -7.77 7.17 -19.25
N TRP A 140 -8.54 7.14 -18.16
CA TRP A 140 -9.09 5.90 -17.62
C TRP A 140 -10.28 5.40 -18.43
N TRP A 141 -11.11 6.30 -18.94
CA TRP A 141 -12.29 5.96 -19.74
C TRP A 141 -11.90 5.42 -21.12
N THR A 142 -10.82 5.95 -21.71
CA THR A 142 -10.27 5.47 -23.00
C THR A 142 -9.33 4.28 -22.86
N GLY A 143 -9.05 3.81 -21.64
CA GLY A 143 -8.09 2.73 -21.37
C GLY A 143 -6.62 3.10 -21.57
N GLU A 144 -6.30 4.34 -21.98
CA GLU A 144 -4.92 4.78 -22.21
C GLU A 144 -4.08 4.75 -20.93
N ALA A 145 -4.66 5.08 -19.77
CA ALA A 145 -3.98 4.95 -18.48
C ALA A 145 -3.54 3.50 -18.20
N VAL A 146 -4.37 2.52 -18.57
CA VAL A 146 -4.04 1.10 -18.42
C VAL A 146 -2.99 0.67 -19.44
N ARG A 147 -3.04 1.16 -20.68
CA ARG A 147 -1.97 0.91 -21.66
C ARG A 147 -0.63 1.43 -21.19
N GLN A 148 -0.60 2.66 -20.69
CA GLN A 148 0.61 3.25 -20.11
C GLN A 148 1.11 2.40 -18.94
N LEU A 149 0.21 1.97 -18.04
CA LEU A 149 0.55 1.07 -16.93
C LEU A 149 1.05 -0.31 -17.38
N ILE A 150 0.65 -0.82 -18.54
CA ILE A 150 1.13 -2.10 -19.11
C ILE A 150 2.51 -1.91 -19.74
N VAL A 151 2.75 -0.77 -20.41
CA VAL A 151 4.04 -0.43 -21.01
C VAL A 151 5.09 -0.19 -19.91
N ASP A 152 4.71 0.52 -18.87
CA ASP A 152 5.52 0.78 -17.69
C ASP A 152 5.51 -0.42 -16.72
N GLY A 153 4.55 -1.33 -16.84
CA GLY A 153 4.41 -2.44 -15.91
C GLY A 153 5.46 -3.53 -16.13
N GLN A 154 5.59 -4.37 -15.11
CA GLN A 154 6.13 -5.73 -15.25
C GLN A 154 4.99 -6.76 -15.19
N GLY A 155 3.79 -6.34 -15.63
CA GLY A 155 2.59 -7.15 -15.63
C GLY A 155 2.69 -8.36 -16.53
N PHE A 156 1.67 -9.21 -16.46
CA PHE A 156 1.58 -10.41 -17.29
C PHE A 156 1.09 -10.12 -18.72
N LEU A 157 0.60 -8.91 -18.98
CA LEU A 157 0.18 -8.50 -20.30
C LEU A 157 1.38 -8.07 -21.17
N PRO A 158 1.36 -8.37 -22.47
CA PRO A 158 2.42 -7.96 -23.38
C PRO A 158 2.45 -6.43 -23.51
N SER A 159 3.61 -5.84 -23.21
CA SER A 159 3.84 -4.38 -23.29
C SER A 159 3.67 -3.83 -24.72
N ARG A 160 3.93 -4.66 -25.73
CA ARG A 160 3.69 -4.34 -27.15
C ARG A 160 2.51 -5.15 -27.66
N GLY A 161 1.49 -4.46 -28.15
CA GLY A 161 0.37 -5.09 -28.85
C GLY A 161 -0.84 -5.47 -27.99
N THR A 162 -0.93 -4.99 -26.74
CA THR A 162 -2.21 -5.03 -26.03
C THR A 162 -3.24 -4.19 -26.82
N PRO A 163 -4.32 -4.79 -27.33
CA PRO A 163 -5.30 -4.06 -28.12
C PRO A 163 -6.11 -3.10 -27.24
N LEU A 164 -6.56 -1.99 -27.83
CA LEU A 164 -7.25 -0.92 -27.10
C LEU A 164 -8.45 -1.41 -26.29
N TRP A 165 -9.31 -2.24 -26.90
CA TRP A 165 -10.49 -2.80 -26.26
C TRP A 165 -10.17 -3.60 -24.99
N CYS A 166 -8.99 -4.24 -24.92
CA CYS A 166 -8.57 -5.00 -23.75
C CYS A 166 -8.18 -4.06 -22.61
N ALA A 167 -7.44 -3.00 -22.92
CA ALA A 167 -7.08 -1.97 -21.94
C ALA A 167 -8.31 -1.21 -21.43
N GLU A 168 -9.25 -0.86 -22.31
CA GLU A 168 -10.55 -0.28 -21.94
C GLU A 168 -11.32 -1.22 -21.01
N PHE A 169 -11.46 -2.50 -21.35
CA PHE A 169 -12.15 -3.48 -20.51
C PHE A 169 -11.52 -3.57 -19.11
N LEU A 170 -10.20 -3.60 -19.02
CA LEU A 170 -9.49 -3.66 -17.75
C LEU A 170 -9.65 -2.37 -16.93
N ALA A 171 -9.61 -1.20 -17.58
CA ALA A 171 -9.83 0.08 -16.92
C ALA A 171 -11.23 0.17 -16.30
N HIS A 172 -12.26 -0.20 -17.06
CA HIS A 172 -13.64 -0.23 -16.55
C HIS A 172 -13.82 -1.31 -15.47
N SER A 173 -13.17 -2.46 -15.62
CA SER A 173 -13.18 -3.51 -14.59
C SER A 173 -12.59 -3.00 -13.28
N VAL A 174 -11.48 -2.26 -13.32
CA VAL A 174 -10.90 -1.60 -12.14
C VAL A 174 -11.90 -0.66 -11.48
N LEU A 175 -12.54 0.23 -12.25
CA LEU A 175 -13.55 1.17 -11.73
C LEU A 175 -14.72 0.45 -11.06
N VAL A 176 -15.30 -0.55 -11.74
CA VAL A 176 -16.43 -1.34 -11.22
C VAL A 176 -16.05 -2.11 -9.95
N LEU A 177 -14.87 -2.71 -9.92
CA LEU A 177 -14.36 -3.41 -8.74
C LEU A 177 -14.18 -2.46 -7.56
N GLN A 178 -13.61 -1.27 -7.76
CA GLN A 178 -13.45 -0.28 -6.69
C GLN A 178 -14.80 0.20 -6.14
N VAL A 179 -15.77 0.51 -7.01
CA VAL A 179 -17.15 0.86 -6.61
C VAL A 179 -17.78 -0.28 -5.81
N GLY A 180 -17.65 -1.52 -6.29
CA GLY A 180 -18.19 -2.70 -5.61
C GLY A 180 -17.54 -2.94 -4.24
N ILE A 181 -16.23 -2.76 -4.11
CA ILE A 181 -15.50 -2.88 -2.84
C ILE A 181 -15.99 -1.83 -1.84
N LEU A 182 -16.12 -0.57 -2.26
CA LEU A 182 -16.64 0.51 -1.40
C LEU A 182 -18.08 0.25 -0.98
N ALA A 183 -18.96 -0.16 -1.90
CA ALA A 183 -20.34 -0.52 -1.59
C ALA A 183 -20.42 -1.70 -0.60
N ALA A 184 -19.60 -2.74 -0.80
CA ALA A 184 -19.56 -3.90 0.09
C ALA A 184 -18.97 -3.58 1.48
N ALA A 185 -18.03 -2.64 1.58
CA ALA A 185 -17.52 -2.19 2.86
C ALA A 185 -18.60 -1.48 3.69
N LEU A 186 -19.41 -0.65 3.03
CA LEU A 186 -20.49 0.13 3.65
C LEU A 186 -21.75 -0.69 3.94
N ASN A 187 -21.99 -1.79 3.22
CA ASN A 187 -23.17 -2.64 3.37
C ASN A 187 -22.83 -4.00 3.99
N LEU A 188 -23.29 -4.22 5.23
CA LEU A 188 -23.08 -5.46 5.99
C LEU A 188 -23.56 -6.72 5.27
N SER A 189 -24.69 -6.66 4.57
CA SER A 189 -25.33 -7.82 3.94
C SER A 189 -24.52 -8.40 2.77
N ILE A 190 -23.76 -7.55 2.07
CA ILE A 190 -22.93 -7.94 0.91
C ILE A 190 -21.42 -7.89 1.23
N ARG A 191 -21.04 -7.65 2.48
CA ARG A 191 -19.64 -7.57 2.89
C ARG A 191 -18.78 -8.80 2.53
N PRO A 192 -19.30 -10.05 2.56
CA PRO A 192 -18.54 -11.22 2.09
C PRO A 192 -18.16 -11.13 0.61
N LEU A 193 -18.99 -10.50 -0.23
CA LEU A 193 -18.68 -10.26 -1.65
C LEU A 193 -17.49 -9.33 -1.81
N GLY A 194 -17.35 -8.32 -0.93
CA GLY A 194 -16.25 -7.36 -0.95
C GLY A 194 -14.86 -8.00 -0.87
N ARG A 195 -14.72 -9.13 -0.15
CA ARG A 195 -13.48 -9.91 -0.11
C ARG A 195 -13.11 -10.45 -1.49
N TRP A 196 -14.09 -11.04 -2.19
CA TRP A 196 -13.87 -11.60 -3.54
C TRP A 196 -13.61 -10.51 -4.57
N LEU A 197 -14.31 -9.38 -4.48
CA LEU A 197 -14.06 -8.21 -5.30
C LEU A 197 -12.63 -7.67 -5.10
N THR A 198 -12.14 -7.68 -3.85
CA THR A 198 -10.76 -7.26 -3.56
C THR A 198 -9.74 -8.22 -4.14
N ILE A 199 -9.98 -9.54 -4.05
CA ILE A 199 -9.11 -10.54 -4.69
C ILE A 199 -9.06 -10.32 -6.21
N ALA A 200 -10.22 -10.12 -6.84
CA ALA A 200 -10.30 -9.82 -8.27
C ALA A 200 -9.57 -8.51 -8.61
N PHE A 201 -9.72 -7.47 -7.80
CA PHE A 201 -9.02 -6.19 -7.97
C PHE A 201 -7.50 -6.34 -7.88
N CYS A 202 -7.00 -7.07 -6.87
CA CYS A 202 -5.58 -7.39 -6.75
C CYS A 202 -5.08 -8.21 -7.96
N ALA A 203 -5.87 -9.16 -8.46
CA ALA A 203 -5.50 -9.94 -9.65
C ALA A 203 -5.40 -9.06 -10.91
N VAL A 204 -6.30 -8.09 -11.09
CA VAL A 204 -6.22 -7.13 -12.19
C VAL A 204 -4.99 -6.22 -12.04
N ILE A 205 -4.68 -5.76 -10.84
CA ILE A 205 -3.45 -4.98 -10.57
C ILE A 205 -2.20 -5.78 -10.93
N LEU A 206 -2.11 -7.05 -10.52
CA LEU A 206 -1.00 -7.94 -10.87
C LEU A 206 -0.90 -8.16 -12.38
N LEU A 207 -2.04 -8.35 -13.04
CA LEU A 207 -2.12 -8.52 -14.49
C LEU A 207 -1.58 -7.30 -15.24
N VAL A 208 -1.95 -6.09 -14.80
CA VAL A 208 -1.60 -4.81 -15.46
C VAL A 208 -0.20 -4.33 -15.08
N ILE A 209 0.09 -4.21 -13.79
CA ILE A 209 1.31 -3.54 -13.27
C ILE A 209 2.41 -4.56 -12.94
N GLY A 210 2.04 -5.79 -12.54
CA GLY A 210 3.00 -6.82 -12.11
C GLY A 210 3.63 -6.59 -10.74
N ASP A 211 3.15 -5.61 -9.99
CA ASP A 211 3.69 -5.31 -8.65
C ASP A 211 3.03 -6.18 -7.57
N TRP A 212 3.70 -7.28 -7.26
CA TRP A 212 3.30 -8.23 -6.22
C TRP A 212 3.27 -7.65 -4.82
N ILE A 213 4.20 -6.74 -4.52
CA ILE A 213 4.31 -6.14 -3.20
C ILE A 213 3.11 -5.21 -2.99
N TYR A 214 2.79 -4.39 -3.99
CA TYR A 214 1.63 -3.52 -3.92
C TYR A 214 0.31 -4.30 -3.80
N ALA A 215 0.13 -5.36 -4.61
CA ALA A 215 -1.05 -6.21 -4.52
C ALA A 215 -1.18 -6.87 -3.13
N ALA A 216 -0.06 -7.33 -2.54
CA ALA A 216 -0.04 -7.91 -1.20
C ALA A 216 -0.42 -6.88 -0.12
N ILE A 217 0.09 -5.64 -0.21
CA ILE A 217 -0.23 -4.55 0.73
C ILE A 217 -1.72 -4.19 0.65
N LEU A 218 -2.26 -4.05 -0.56
CA LEU A 218 -3.69 -3.79 -0.76
C LEU A 218 -4.54 -4.91 -0.16
N PHE A 219 -4.19 -6.17 -0.45
CA PHE A 219 -4.92 -7.32 0.06
C PHE A 219 -4.86 -7.35 1.60
N ALA A 220 -3.66 -7.23 2.18
CA ALA A 220 -3.45 -7.22 3.62
C ALA A 220 -4.24 -6.09 4.31
N SER A 221 -4.18 -4.87 3.78
CA SER A 221 -4.92 -3.72 4.32
C SER A 221 -6.43 -3.94 4.27
N SER A 222 -6.93 -4.55 3.19
CA SER A 222 -8.36 -4.86 3.04
C SER A 222 -8.87 -5.90 4.02
N THR A 223 -8.01 -6.82 4.51
CA THR A 223 -8.43 -7.87 5.45
C THR A 223 -9.04 -7.31 6.73
N SER A 224 -8.67 -6.09 7.10
CA SER A 224 -9.26 -5.38 8.22
C SER A 224 -10.77 -5.16 8.06
N ILE A 225 -11.30 -5.08 6.84
CA ILE A 225 -12.71 -4.77 6.56
C ILE A 225 -13.57 -6.03 6.57
N TRP A 226 -13.01 -7.17 6.16
CA TRP A 226 -13.79 -8.37 5.87
C TRP A 226 -14.07 -9.19 7.14
N PRO A 227 -15.30 -9.73 7.29
CA PRO A 227 -15.66 -10.51 8.46
C PRO A 227 -14.78 -11.76 8.57
N ILE A 228 -14.33 -12.05 9.80
CA ILE A 228 -13.67 -13.31 10.12
C ILE A 228 -14.73 -14.42 9.99
N PRO A 229 -14.45 -15.52 9.26
CA PRO A 229 -15.39 -16.63 9.16
C PRO A 229 -15.81 -17.12 10.55
N PRO A 230 -17.11 -17.40 10.78
CA PRO A 230 -17.64 -17.74 12.11
C PRO A 230 -17.04 -19.01 12.74
N GLY A 231 -16.29 -19.82 11.99
CA GLY A 231 -15.56 -21.00 12.50
C GLY A 231 -14.20 -20.70 13.15
N ILE A 232 -13.71 -19.46 13.11
CA ILE A 232 -12.45 -19.02 13.76
C ILE A 232 -12.75 -18.05 14.92
N ALA A 233 -14.02 -17.90 15.29
CA ALA A 233 -14.37 -17.21 16.52
C ALA A 233 -13.75 -17.99 17.68
N VAL A 234 -12.67 -17.44 18.25
CA VAL A 234 -12.09 -17.88 19.51
C VAL A 234 -13.26 -18.16 20.43
N SER A 235 -13.41 -19.42 20.86
CA SER A 235 -14.41 -19.77 21.85
C SER A 235 -14.15 -18.82 23.01
N THR A 236 -15.00 -17.80 23.15
CA THR A 236 -15.06 -17.05 24.38
C THR A 236 -15.49 -18.09 25.38
N HIS A 237 -14.52 -18.67 26.08
CA HIS A 237 -14.70 -19.47 27.27
C HIS A 237 -15.43 -18.53 28.24
N GLU A 238 -16.75 -18.38 28.06
CA GLU A 238 -17.66 -18.07 29.13
C GLU A 238 -17.54 -19.26 30.09
N SER A 239 -16.50 -19.25 30.91
CA SER A 239 -16.51 -19.91 32.20
C SER A 239 -17.57 -19.20 33.04
N ARG A 240 -18.84 -19.46 32.73
CA ARG A 240 -19.94 -19.21 33.66
C ARG A 240 -19.79 -20.25 34.77
N SER A 241 -18.91 -19.98 35.72
CA SER A 241 -18.94 -20.63 37.03
C SER A 241 -20.24 -20.21 37.69
N ARG A 242 -21.21 -21.13 37.71
CA ARG A 242 -22.27 -21.14 38.72
C ARG A 242 -21.73 -21.77 39.98
#